data_AF-A0A1H4D456-F1
#
_entry.id   AF-A0A1H4D456-F1
#
_cell.length_a   1.000
_cell.length_b   1.000
_cell.length_c   1.000
_cell.angle_alpha   90.00
_cell.angle_beta   90.00
_cell.angle_gamma   90.00
#
_symmetry.space_group_name_H-M   'P 1'
#
loop_
_entity.id
_entity.type
_entity.pdbx_description
1 polymer ?
#
loop_
_entity_poly.entity_id
_entity_poly.type
_entity_poly.pdbx_seq_one_letter_code
_entity_poly.pdbx_strand_id
1 'polypeptide(L)'
;MKRYQQLLVLPVIAFGFIACMQANKSEKVIAASTETTMQQQPVLSLTDTSLKKVVKTDAEWKKVLTDNQYYVLRKKGTERPYQNEFNDNHKKGNYFCAACKLPLFSSKTKFNSGTGWPSFYDVINQNRVKEVVDKSLGMVRGEIVCARCEGHLGHLFDDGPNPTGLRYCMNSAAMLFQESK
;
A
#
# COMPACT_ATOMS: atom_id res chain seq x y z
N MET A 1 -5.61 61.78 -58.04
CA MET A 1 -4.42 62.67 -58.00
C MET A 1 -3.21 61.86 -57.56
N LYS A 2 -2.18 61.77 -58.44
CA LYS A 2 -0.73 61.45 -58.30
C LYS A 2 -0.28 60.44 -57.20
N ARG A 3 0.17 59.20 -57.51
CA ARG A 3 1.49 58.70 -58.01
C ARG A 3 2.72 59.04 -57.14
N TYR A 4 3.45 58.00 -56.71
CA TYR A 4 4.93 57.75 -56.64
C TYR A 4 5.21 56.70 -55.53
N GLN A 5 5.46 55.41 -55.78
CA GLN A 5 6.68 54.74 -56.27
C GLN A 5 8.00 55.22 -55.63
N GLN A 6 8.62 54.35 -54.83
CA GLN A 6 10.09 54.13 -54.79
C GLN A 6 10.42 52.74 -54.23
N LEU A 7 11.11 51.95 -55.06
CA LEU A 7 11.85 50.72 -54.73
C LEU A 7 13.10 51.05 -53.90
N LEU A 8 13.65 50.05 -53.18
CA LEU A 8 15.04 49.53 -53.29
C LEU A 8 15.32 48.62 -52.05
N VAL A 9 15.42 47.29 -52.17
CA VAL A 9 16.61 46.42 -52.40
C VAL A 9 16.95 45.57 -51.15
N LEU A 10 16.82 44.24 -51.30
CA LEU A 10 17.39 43.17 -50.46
C LEU A 10 18.88 42.95 -50.82
N PRO A 11 19.72 42.41 -49.91
CA PRO A 11 20.14 41.01 -50.09
C PRO A 11 20.35 40.22 -48.76
N VAL A 12 19.86 38.98 -48.70
CA VAL A 12 20.62 37.70 -48.78
C VAL A 12 21.61 37.44 -47.63
N ILE A 13 21.26 36.53 -46.71
CA ILE A 13 22.20 35.65 -45.98
C ILE A 13 21.47 34.29 -45.83
N ALA A 14 21.61 33.40 -46.81
CA ALA A 14 22.56 32.28 -46.87
C ALA A 14 22.17 31.07 -45.98
N PHE A 15 21.57 30.08 -46.64
CA PHE A 15 21.42 28.70 -46.18
C PHE A 15 22.80 28.07 -45.96
N GLY A 16 23.02 27.48 -44.79
CA GLY A 16 24.15 26.61 -44.51
C GLY A 16 23.68 25.25 -44.02
N PHE A 17 23.56 24.28 -44.93
CA PHE A 17 23.56 22.86 -44.61
C PHE A 17 24.96 22.48 -44.12
N ILE A 18 25.07 21.96 -42.89
CA ILE A 18 26.22 21.15 -42.48
C ILE A 18 25.68 19.81 -42.00
N ALA A 19 25.66 18.86 -42.92
CA ALA A 19 25.65 17.45 -42.59
C ALA A 19 27.06 17.08 -42.12
N CYS A 20 27.16 16.41 -40.98
CA CYS A 20 28.35 15.65 -40.64
C CYS A 20 27.92 14.26 -40.15
N MET A 21 28.01 13.27 -41.05
CA MET A 21 28.16 11.88 -40.65
C MET A 21 29.58 11.69 -40.16
N GLN A 22 29.76 11.05 -39.01
CA GLN A 22 31.01 10.34 -38.70
C GLN A 22 30.71 9.01 -38.02
N ALA A 23 31.53 8.05 -38.43
CA ALA A 23 31.38 6.63 -38.26
C ALA A 23 31.92 6.13 -36.91
N ASN A 24 31.40 4.96 -36.55
CA ASN A 24 31.86 3.98 -35.57
C ASN A 24 33.29 4.11 -35.04
N LYS A 25 33.42 4.07 -33.71
CA LYS A 25 34.51 3.36 -33.03
C LYS A 25 33.93 2.36 -32.03
N SER A 26 34.21 1.09 -32.29
CA SER A 26 34.13 0.01 -31.32
C SER A 26 35.41 0.04 -30.49
N GLU A 27 35.31 0.06 -29.16
CA GLU A 27 36.38 -0.42 -28.29
C GLU A 27 35.85 -0.78 -26.88
N LYS A 28 35.73 -2.09 -26.68
CA LYS A 28 36.10 -2.91 -25.52
C LYS A 28 35.63 -2.53 -24.09
N VAL A 29 34.74 -3.41 -23.60
CA VAL A 29 34.55 -3.92 -22.24
C VAL A 29 35.67 -3.59 -21.24
N ILE A 30 35.31 -2.89 -20.16
CA ILE A 30 35.92 -3.04 -18.83
C ILE A 30 34.78 -3.20 -17.82
N ALA A 31 34.72 -4.39 -17.23
CA ALA A 31 33.85 -4.70 -16.11
C ALA A 31 34.28 -3.89 -14.89
N ALA A 32 33.39 -3.05 -14.39
CA ALA A 32 33.46 -2.50 -13.04
C ALA A 32 32.05 -2.57 -12.46
N SER A 33 31.81 -3.65 -11.73
CA SER A 33 30.66 -3.85 -10.88
C SER A 33 30.69 -2.84 -9.73
N THR A 34 29.71 -1.96 -9.66
CA THR A 34 29.36 -1.29 -8.41
C THR A 34 27.87 -0.97 -8.40
N GLU A 35 27.14 -1.88 -7.76
CA GLU A 35 25.96 -1.64 -6.93
C GLU A 35 24.81 -0.84 -7.56
N THR A 36 24.06 -1.54 -8.42
CA THR A 36 22.63 -1.28 -8.59
C THR A 36 21.96 -1.33 -7.22
N THR A 37 21.57 -0.18 -6.69
CA THR A 37 20.65 -0.09 -5.55
C THR A 37 19.33 -0.68 -6.01
N MET A 38 19.12 -1.96 -5.72
CA MET A 38 17.85 -2.65 -5.97
C MET A 38 16.78 -1.99 -5.11
N GLN A 39 15.88 -1.25 -5.75
CA GLN A 39 14.59 -0.91 -5.15
C GLN A 39 13.76 -2.20 -5.05
N GLN A 40 13.96 -2.95 -3.98
CA GLN A 40 13.20 -4.15 -3.68
C GLN A 40 11.82 -3.72 -3.18
N GLN A 41 10.76 -4.02 -3.95
CA GLN A 41 9.41 -3.94 -3.41
C GLN A 41 9.31 -4.78 -2.14
N PRO A 42 8.59 -4.31 -1.10
CA PRO A 42 8.56 -5.02 0.18
C PRO A 42 7.85 -6.37 -0.01
N VAL A 43 8.64 -7.43 -0.03
CA VAL A 43 8.17 -8.81 -0.04
C VAL A 43 7.42 -9.05 1.27
N LEU A 44 6.19 -9.57 1.20
CA LEU A 44 5.45 -10.00 2.38
C LEU A 44 6.26 -11.12 3.07
N SER A 45 6.63 -10.91 4.34
CA SER A 45 7.48 -11.83 5.09
C SER A 45 6.91 -12.09 6.48
N LEU A 46 6.69 -13.36 6.82
CA LEU A 46 6.23 -13.76 8.15
C LEU A 46 7.28 -13.56 9.24
N THR A 47 8.56 -13.53 8.85
CA THR A 47 9.68 -13.32 9.75
C THR A 47 9.93 -11.83 10.03
N ASP A 48 9.20 -10.93 9.38
CA ASP A 48 9.23 -9.51 9.72
C ASP A 48 8.60 -9.28 11.11
N THR A 49 9.46 -9.08 12.09
CA THR A 49 9.13 -8.78 13.49
C THR A 49 9.41 -7.33 13.86
N SER A 50 9.89 -6.50 12.92
CA SER A 50 10.30 -5.13 13.22
C SER A 50 9.09 -4.25 13.52
N LEU A 51 9.05 -3.66 14.71
CA LEU A 51 8.03 -2.70 15.12
C LEU A 51 8.50 -1.25 15.01
N LYS A 52 9.59 -0.98 14.26
CA LYS A 52 10.05 0.37 13.97
C LYS A 52 8.92 1.17 13.31
N LYS A 53 8.56 2.30 13.91
CA LYS A 53 7.43 3.12 13.47
C LYS A 53 7.59 3.56 12.02
N VAL A 54 6.51 3.40 11.24
CA VAL A 54 6.44 3.88 9.85
C VAL A 54 5.61 5.16 9.84
N VAL A 55 6.30 6.29 9.64
CA VAL A 55 5.69 7.62 9.56
C VAL A 55 5.76 8.09 8.11
N LYS A 56 4.61 8.45 7.55
CA LYS A 56 4.48 9.07 6.24
C LYS A 56 3.36 10.10 6.29
N THR A 57 3.46 11.11 5.44
CA THR A 57 2.43 12.12 5.22
C THR A 57 1.18 11.52 4.55
N ASP A 58 0.06 12.23 4.64
CA ASP A 58 -1.18 11.85 3.95
C ASP A 58 -0.98 11.72 2.43
N ALA A 59 -0.21 12.63 1.82
CA ALA A 59 0.10 12.60 0.40
C ALA A 59 0.93 11.37 0.00
N GLU A 60 1.88 10.95 0.83
CA GLU A 60 2.66 9.73 0.60
C GLU A 60 1.81 8.47 0.78
N TRP A 61 0.91 8.43 1.77
CA TRP A 61 0.00 7.30 1.93
C TRP A 61 -0.93 7.13 0.74
N LYS A 62 -1.52 8.22 0.25
CA LYS A 62 -2.38 8.20 -0.95
C LYS A 62 -1.66 7.72 -2.21
N LYS A 63 -0.33 7.87 -2.30
CA LYS A 63 0.46 7.37 -3.43
C LYS A 63 0.67 5.86 -3.41
N VAL A 64 0.63 5.22 -2.24
CA VAL A 64 0.99 3.79 -2.06
C VAL A 64 -0.18 2.90 -1.66
N LEU A 65 -1.32 3.50 -1.27
CA LEU A 65 -2.55 2.81 -0.92
C LEU A 65 -3.61 3.06 -1.98
N THR A 66 -4.48 2.08 -2.20
CA THR A 66 -5.73 2.33 -2.94
C THR A 66 -6.64 3.26 -2.13
N ASP A 67 -7.61 3.90 -2.78
CA ASP A 67 -8.54 4.82 -2.10
C ASP A 67 -9.26 4.15 -0.93
N ASN A 68 -9.72 2.91 -1.10
CA ASN A 68 -10.40 2.16 -0.04
C ASN A 68 -9.43 1.78 1.10
N GLN A 69 -8.21 1.33 0.78
CA GLN A 69 -7.17 1.09 1.78
C GLN A 69 -6.87 2.36 2.59
N TYR A 70 -6.70 3.50 1.92
CA TYR A 70 -6.44 4.78 2.56
C TYR A 70 -7.62 5.22 3.45
N TYR A 71 -8.84 5.12 2.95
CA TYR A 71 -10.05 5.43 3.69
C TYR A 71 -10.14 4.61 4.99
N VAL A 72 -9.97 3.30 4.91
CA VAL A 72 -10.00 2.42 6.08
C VAL A 72 -8.82 2.71 7.00
N LEU A 73 -7.58 2.56 6.53
CA LEU A 73 -6.38 2.60 7.38
C LEU A 73 -6.09 3.99 7.96
N ARG A 74 -6.41 5.07 7.24
CA ARG A 74 -6.00 6.44 7.61
C ARG A 74 -7.15 7.35 8.01
N LYS A 75 -8.36 7.10 7.51
CA LYS A 75 -9.56 7.86 7.89
C LYS A 75 -10.49 7.09 8.82
N LYS A 76 -10.04 5.94 9.34
CA LYS A 76 -10.81 5.06 10.25
C LYS A 76 -12.17 4.66 9.68
N GLY A 77 -12.23 4.53 8.36
CA GLY A 77 -13.43 4.09 7.67
C GLY A 77 -13.71 2.60 7.90
N THR A 78 -14.96 2.21 7.68
CA THR A 78 -15.37 0.80 7.64
C THR A 78 -15.87 0.48 6.24
N GLU A 79 -15.38 -0.60 5.64
CA GLU A 79 -15.87 -1.08 4.35
C GLU A 79 -17.26 -1.72 4.48
N ARG A 80 -17.97 -1.90 3.36
CA ARG A 80 -19.31 -2.50 3.38
C ARG A 80 -19.26 -3.99 3.76
N PRO A 81 -20.18 -4.49 4.59
CA PRO A 81 -20.25 -5.91 4.92
C PRO A 81 -20.56 -6.74 3.67
N TYR A 82 -19.99 -7.94 3.60
CA TYR A 82 -20.11 -8.92 2.50
C TYR A 82 -19.66 -8.45 1.12
N GLN A 83 -19.22 -7.20 0.98
CA GLN A 83 -18.70 -6.60 -0.26
C GLN A 83 -17.20 -6.34 -0.13
N ASN A 84 -16.46 -7.37 0.28
CA ASN A 84 -15.03 -7.30 0.51
C ASN A 84 -14.33 -8.62 0.18
N GLU A 85 -13.01 -8.54 -0.03
CA GLU A 85 -12.22 -9.63 -0.62
C GLU A 85 -12.03 -10.81 0.35
N PHE A 86 -11.88 -10.55 1.64
CA PHE A 86 -11.42 -11.55 2.61
C PHE A 86 -12.48 -12.10 3.54
N ASN A 87 -13.72 -11.59 3.54
CA ASN A 87 -14.81 -12.15 4.34
C ASN A 87 -14.96 -13.67 4.08
N ASP A 88 -15.11 -14.06 2.82
CA ASP A 88 -15.29 -15.48 2.41
C ASP A 88 -14.00 -16.16 1.93
N ASN A 89 -12.82 -15.63 2.29
CA ASN A 89 -11.56 -16.27 1.95
C ASN A 89 -11.28 -17.46 2.88
N HIS A 90 -11.15 -18.66 2.32
CA HIS A 90 -10.85 -19.92 3.03
C HIS A 90 -9.45 -20.49 2.72
N LYS A 91 -8.67 -19.79 1.88
CA LYS A 91 -7.32 -20.23 1.50
C LYS A 91 -6.39 -20.28 2.71
N LYS A 92 -5.44 -21.22 2.68
CA LYS A 92 -4.39 -21.30 3.71
C LYS A 92 -3.34 -20.24 3.43
N GLY A 93 -3.00 -19.44 4.43
CA GLY A 93 -2.09 -18.31 4.24
C GLY A 93 -2.10 -17.36 5.42
N ASN A 94 -1.57 -16.16 5.20
CA ASN A 94 -1.45 -15.15 6.25
C ASN A 94 -1.82 -13.77 5.73
N TYR A 95 -2.27 -12.94 6.66
CA TYR A 95 -2.74 -11.59 6.41
C TYR A 95 -1.73 -10.58 6.95
N PHE A 96 -1.46 -9.56 6.16
CA PHE A 96 -0.46 -8.54 6.43
C PHE A 96 -1.13 -7.17 6.40
N CYS A 97 -0.64 -6.20 7.17
CA CYS A 97 -1.11 -4.82 7.09
C CYS A 97 -0.91 -4.28 5.67
N ALA A 98 -1.96 -3.78 5.02
CA ALA A 98 -1.83 -3.30 3.64
C ALA A 98 -0.90 -2.08 3.52
N ALA A 99 -0.78 -1.25 4.56
CA ALA A 99 0.09 -0.08 4.58
C ALA A 99 1.58 -0.41 4.78
N CYS A 100 1.91 -1.18 5.83
CA CYS A 100 3.31 -1.40 6.20
C CYS A 100 3.80 -2.84 6.03
N LYS A 101 2.93 -3.75 5.56
CA LYS A 101 3.23 -5.16 5.32
C LYS A 101 3.56 -5.98 6.56
N LEU A 102 3.22 -5.49 7.76
CA LEU A 102 3.45 -6.24 9.01
C LEU A 102 2.56 -7.48 9.00
N PRO A 103 3.08 -8.70 9.24
CA PRO A 103 2.24 -9.89 9.37
C PRO A 103 1.31 -9.80 10.60
N LEU A 104 0.00 -9.86 10.40
CA LEU A 104 -1.01 -9.63 11.44
C LEU A 104 -1.72 -10.91 11.88
N PHE A 105 -2.35 -11.62 10.95
CA PHE A 105 -3.25 -12.74 11.24
C PHE A 105 -2.92 -13.97 10.38
N SER A 106 -3.28 -15.15 10.87
CA SER A 106 -3.15 -16.41 10.12
C SER A 106 -4.52 -16.91 9.70
N SER A 107 -4.61 -17.56 8.53
CA SER A 107 -5.82 -18.28 8.13
C SER A 107 -6.21 -19.38 9.13
N LYS A 108 -5.28 -19.85 9.96
CA LYS A 108 -5.53 -20.85 11.02
C LYS A 108 -6.46 -20.34 12.11
N THR A 109 -6.46 -19.02 12.34
CA THR A 109 -7.30 -18.38 13.37
C THR A 109 -8.53 -17.71 12.77
N LYS A 110 -8.66 -17.71 11.43
CA LYS A 110 -9.83 -17.17 10.73
C LYS A 110 -11.03 -18.11 10.90
N PHE A 111 -12.21 -17.53 11.11
CA PHE A 111 -13.46 -18.27 11.20
C PHE A 111 -14.61 -17.48 10.55
N ASN A 112 -15.73 -18.16 10.29
CA ASN A 112 -16.94 -17.51 9.81
C ASN A 112 -17.78 -17.03 11.00
N SER A 113 -17.84 -15.71 11.20
CA SER A 113 -18.65 -15.09 12.26
C SER A 113 -20.05 -14.70 11.78
N GLY A 114 -20.34 -14.78 10.48
CA GLY A 114 -21.59 -14.28 9.89
C GLY A 114 -21.71 -12.75 9.86
N THR A 115 -20.71 -11.99 10.28
CA THR A 115 -20.79 -10.52 10.40
C THR A 115 -20.63 -9.76 9.09
N GLY A 116 -20.05 -10.39 8.08
CA GLY A 116 -19.76 -9.77 6.78
C GLY A 116 -18.35 -9.18 6.66
N TRP A 117 -17.50 -9.33 7.67
CA TRP A 117 -16.08 -8.98 7.62
C TRP A 117 -15.19 -10.15 8.07
N PRO A 118 -13.94 -10.24 7.56
CA PRO A 118 -13.01 -11.27 7.99
C PRO A 118 -12.81 -11.23 9.51
N SER A 119 -13.03 -12.38 10.14
CA SER A 119 -12.99 -12.54 11.60
C SER A 119 -11.93 -13.56 12.00
N PHE A 120 -11.12 -13.21 13.00
CA PHE A 120 -10.07 -14.07 13.55
C PHE A 120 -10.25 -14.18 15.05
N TYR A 121 -9.92 -15.33 15.64
CA TYR A 121 -9.97 -15.48 17.10
C TYR A 121 -8.66 -15.15 17.80
N ASP A 122 -7.55 -15.05 17.04
CA ASP A 122 -6.23 -14.68 17.55
C ASP A 122 -5.35 -14.08 16.46
N VAL A 123 -4.34 -13.31 16.88
CA VAL A 123 -3.31 -12.70 16.03
C VAL A 123 -2.08 -13.61 15.94
N ILE A 124 -1.20 -13.39 14.96
CA ILE A 124 0.07 -14.13 14.90
C ILE A 124 0.95 -13.80 16.12
N ASN A 125 0.93 -12.54 16.56
CA ASN A 125 1.61 -12.11 17.77
C ASN A 125 0.93 -10.85 18.34
N GLN A 126 0.67 -10.85 19.64
CA GLN A 126 -0.03 -9.78 20.37
C GLN A 126 0.66 -8.42 20.26
N ASN A 127 1.98 -8.37 20.07
CA ASN A 127 2.71 -7.10 19.93
C ASN A 127 2.53 -6.39 18.58
N ARG A 128 1.86 -7.03 17.60
CA ARG A 128 1.71 -6.52 16.23
C ARG A 128 0.45 -5.67 16.03
N VAL A 129 -0.47 -5.75 16.96
CA VAL A 129 -1.68 -4.92 17.02
C VAL A 129 -1.71 -4.15 18.34
N LYS A 130 -2.52 -3.11 18.39
CA LYS A 130 -2.84 -2.39 19.63
C LYS A 130 -4.33 -2.20 19.70
N GLU A 131 -4.88 -2.37 20.89
CA GLU A 131 -6.23 -1.95 21.21
C GLU A 131 -6.23 -0.48 21.66
N VAL A 132 -7.14 0.30 21.09
CA VAL A 132 -7.37 1.70 21.41
C VAL A 132 -8.85 1.89 21.70
N VAL A 133 -9.19 2.66 22.74
CA VAL A 133 -10.59 2.92 23.07
C VAL A 133 -11.22 3.79 21.99
N ASP A 134 -12.27 3.28 21.35
CA ASP A 134 -13.11 4.00 20.39
C ASP A 134 -14.46 4.33 21.04
N LYS A 135 -14.78 5.63 21.10
CA LYS A 135 -16.03 6.18 21.66
C LYS A 135 -16.99 6.73 20.59
N SER A 136 -16.74 6.42 19.32
CA SER A 136 -17.56 6.90 18.21
C SER A 136 -18.96 6.28 18.23
N LEU A 137 -19.92 6.95 17.57
CA LEU A 137 -21.31 6.49 17.42
C LEU A 137 -22.04 6.20 18.75
N GLY A 138 -21.59 6.80 19.86
CA GLY A 138 -22.19 6.59 21.18
C GLY A 138 -21.91 5.23 21.81
N MET A 139 -20.99 4.43 21.24
CA MET A 139 -20.58 3.12 21.77
C MET A 139 -19.15 3.18 22.28
N VAL A 140 -18.78 2.30 23.21
CA VAL A 140 -17.38 2.07 23.61
C VAL A 140 -16.92 0.73 23.04
N ARG A 141 -15.93 0.76 22.15
CA ARG A 141 -15.39 -0.43 21.47
C ARG A 141 -13.86 -0.44 21.53
N GLY A 142 -13.25 -1.61 21.50
CA GLY A 142 -11.81 -1.76 21.31
C GLY A 142 -11.46 -1.65 19.82
N GLU A 143 -10.96 -0.49 19.37
CA GLU A 143 -10.39 -0.34 18.03
C GLU A 143 -9.06 -1.08 17.97
N ILE A 144 -8.87 -1.89 16.92
CA ILE A 144 -7.61 -2.55 16.64
C ILE A 144 -6.86 -1.77 15.56
N VAL A 145 -5.64 -1.34 15.90
CA VAL A 145 -4.72 -0.65 14.99
C VAL A 145 -3.42 -1.44 14.81
N CYS A 146 -2.75 -1.28 13.67
CA CYS A 146 -1.43 -1.87 13.45
C CYS A 146 -0.39 -1.22 14.39
N ALA A 147 0.35 -2.03 15.15
CA ALA A 147 1.31 -1.50 16.12
C ALA A 147 2.47 -0.70 15.48
N ARG A 148 2.81 -1.03 14.21
CA ARG A 148 3.91 -0.41 13.46
C ARG A 148 3.54 0.92 12.80
N CYS A 149 2.45 0.96 12.05
CA CYS A 149 2.08 2.13 11.26
C CYS A 149 0.80 2.82 11.72
N GLU A 150 0.18 2.33 12.81
CA GLU A 150 -1.01 2.91 13.45
C GLU A 150 -2.22 3.03 12.51
N GLY A 151 -2.22 2.27 11.41
CA GLY A 151 -3.38 2.18 10.53
C GLY A 151 -4.52 1.44 11.21
N HIS A 152 -5.73 1.97 11.09
CA HIS A 152 -6.97 1.34 11.55
C HIS A 152 -7.18 -0.01 10.84
N LEU A 153 -7.45 -1.05 11.60
CA LEU A 153 -7.70 -2.40 11.07
C LEU A 153 -9.16 -2.80 11.23
N GLY A 154 -9.73 -2.58 12.41
CA GLY A 154 -11.12 -2.91 12.73
C GLY A 154 -11.35 -2.87 14.24
N HIS A 155 -12.10 -3.82 14.79
CA HIS A 155 -12.45 -3.85 16.22
C HIS A 155 -12.32 -5.25 16.84
N LEU A 156 -12.14 -5.26 18.16
CA LEU A 156 -12.11 -6.46 19.00
C LEU A 156 -13.42 -6.59 19.78
N PHE A 157 -13.92 -7.81 19.84
CA PHE A 157 -15.13 -8.20 20.57
C PHE A 157 -14.86 -9.46 21.39
N ASP A 158 -15.67 -9.69 22.43
CA ASP A 158 -15.62 -10.80 23.39
C ASP A 158 -16.64 -11.93 23.08
N ASP A 159 -17.08 -12.01 21.82
CA ASP A 159 -18.06 -12.97 21.31
C ASP A 159 -17.43 -13.97 20.31
N GLY A 160 -16.14 -14.25 20.47
CA GLY A 160 -15.40 -15.19 19.64
C GLY A 160 -15.52 -16.65 20.09
N PRO A 161 -15.01 -17.59 19.27
CA PRO A 161 -14.95 -19.00 19.64
C PRO A 161 -13.85 -19.28 20.68
N ASN A 162 -13.91 -20.46 21.29
CA ASN A 162 -12.75 -21.05 21.97
C ASN A 162 -11.55 -21.15 21.00
N PRO A 163 -10.31 -21.04 21.50
CA PRO A 163 -9.91 -21.01 22.90
C PRO A 163 -9.84 -19.61 23.53
N THR A 164 -9.94 -18.54 22.74
CA THR A 164 -9.72 -17.17 23.24
C THR A 164 -11.00 -16.47 23.71
N GLY A 165 -12.16 -16.84 23.13
CA GLY A 165 -13.40 -16.09 23.31
C GLY A 165 -13.39 -14.73 22.59
N LEU A 166 -12.34 -14.42 21.82
CA LEU A 166 -12.16 -13.12 21.18
C LEU A 166 -12.50 -13.17 19.69
N ARG A 167 -13.04 -12.07 19.16
CA ARG A 167 -13.26 -11.88 17.73
C ARG A 167 -12.62 -10.58 17.27
N TYR A 168 -11.54 -10.71 16.52
CA TYR A 168 -10.93 -9.64 15.75
C TYR A 168 -11.70 -9.48 14.44
N CYS A 169 -12.62 -8.52 14.40
CA CYS A 169 -13.42 -8.18 13.22
C CYS A 169 -12.73 -7.12 12.39
N MET A 170 -12.03 -7.52 11.32
CA MET A 170 -11.12 -6.65 10.58
C MET A 170 -11.72 -6.23 9.24
N ASN A 171 -11.35 -5.05 8.76
CA ASN A 171 -11.61 -4.68 7.36
C ASN A 171 -10.65 -5.46 6.46
N SER A 172 -11.19 -6.09 5.41
CA SER A 172 -10.42 -6.68 4.32
C SER A 172 -9.49 -5.67 3.68
N ALA A 173 -9.98 -4.46 3.38
CA ALA A 173 -9.17 -3.39 2.80
C ALA A 173 -8.01 -2.94 3.70
N ALA A 174 -7.99 -3.26 5.00
CA ALA A 174 -6.85 -2.97 5.85
C ALA A 174 -5.68 -3.96 5.67
N MET A 175 -5.90 -5.05 4.93
CA MET A 175 -5.00 -6.19 4.88
C MET A 175 -4.62 -6.59 3.44
N LEU A 176 -3.56 -7.38 3.35
CA LEU A 176 -3.15 -8.13 2.16
C LEU A 176 -3.05 -9.59 2.55
N PHE A 177 -3.30 -10.49 1.60
CA PHE A 177 -3.21 -11.92 1.83
C PHE A 177 -2.06 -12.54 1.02
N GLN A 178 -1.29 -13.42 1.66
CA GLN A 178 -0.33 -14.29 0.99
C GLN A 178 -0.73 -15.73 1.24
N GLU A 179 -1.07 -16.44 0.16
CA GLU A 179 -1.36 -17.86 0.18
C GLU A 179 -0.09 -18.65 0.52
N SER A 180 -0.21 -19.63 1.41
CA SER A 180 0.86 -20.58 1.70
C SER A 180 0.96 -21.58 0.53
N LYS A 181 2.19 -21.89 0.11
CA LYS A 181 2.45 -22.98 -0.85
C LYS A 181 2.31 -24.34 -0.20
#